data_AF-A0A5C5W591-F1
#
_entry.id   AF-A0A5C5W591-F1
#
_cell.length_a   1.000
_cell.length_b   1.000
_cell.length_c   1.000
_cell.angle_alpha   90.00
_cell.angle_beta   90.00
_cell.angle_gamma   90.00
#
_symmetry.space_group_name_H-M   'P 1'
#
loop_
_entity.id
_entity.type
_entity.pdbx_description
1 polymer ?
#
loop_
_entity_poly.entity_id
_entity_poly.type
_entity_poly.pdbx_seq_one_letter_code
_entity_poly.pdbx_strand_id
1 'polypeptide(L)'
;MRSQTQRWLLSLLILSICLSGLLGILVLLTGGRSWFEVRILLTTAAIGAASIVGLAAAAVHEARRWTPLGAVGMGATGVALAMTLIVIWVDSLIDVEAYTKTWACAIIASIGLTHVGLLALARLRRQFEFARGVTILAIVTLALQIAFLIVTETDAGDFWARLIGVNAIIDVCGTIAVPILHRISDISKREAIVTTALAVQLTCPRCGRPQQVAVGGARCGGCGLGIKIEIEEEHCPSCGYPLYQLTSAACPECGAPIAPPRPAGT
;
A
#
# COMPACT_ATOMS: atom_id res chain seq x y z
N MET A 1 0.21 0.42 19.51
CA MET A 1 -0.30 -0.86 20.07
C MET A 1 -1.25 -1.47 19.06
N ARG A 2 -0.86 -2.52 18.33
CA ARG A 2 -1.79 -3.26 17.45
C ARG A 2 -2.78 -4.02 18.34
N SER A 3 -4.07 -3.73 18.24
CA SER A 3 -5.11 -4.30 19.11
C SER A 3 -5.18 -5.83 18.99
N GLN A 4 -5.60 -6.51 20.06
CA GLN A 4 -5.80 -7.97 20.08
C GLN A 4 -6.69 -8.45 18.91
N THR A 5 -7.68 -7.64 18.54
CA THR A 5 -8.58 -7.88 17.41
C THR A 5 -7.86 -7.99 16.06
N GLN A 6 -6.83 -7.17 15.85
CA GLN A 6 -6.05 -7.18 14.60
C GLN A 6 -5.19 -8.44 14.46
N ARG A 7 -4.70 -8.98 15.58
CA ARG A 7 -3.98 -10.27 15.60
C ARG A 7 -4.92 -11.44 15.31
N TRP A 8 -6.14 -11.42 15.86
CA TRP A 8 -7.15 -12.43 15.59
C TRP A 8 -7.61 -12.45 14.13
N LEU A 9 -7.87 -11.28 13.54
CA LEU A 9 -8.23 -11.17 12.12
C LEU A 9 -7.11 -11.68 11.20
N LEU A 10 -5.86 -11.33 11.49
CA LEU A 10 -4.71 -11.84 10.72
C LEU A 10 -4.54 -13.36 10.88
N SER A 11 -4.70 -13.90 12.09
CA SER A 11 -4.64 -15.35 12.30
C SER A 11 -5.77 -16.09 11.59
N LEU A 12 -6.99 -15.56 11.58
CA LEU A 12 -8.13 -16.13 10.86
C LEU A 12 -7.92 -16.10 9.33
N LEU A 13 -7.36 -15.00 8.81
CA LEU A 13 -7.00 -14.89 7.40
C LEU A 13 -5.96 -15.95 7.02
N ILE A 14 -4.88 -16.07 7.81
CA ILE A 14 -3.82 -17.06 7.58
C ILE A 14 -4.39 -18.48 7.67
N LEU A 15 -5.25 -18.76 8.65
CA LEU A 15 -5.91 -20.06 8.81
C LEU A 15 -6.79 -20.38 7.59
N SER A 16 -7.56 -19.41 7.10
CA SER A 16 -8.41 -19.56 5.91
C SER A 16 -7.57 -19.84 4.66
N ILE A 17 -6.44 -19.15 4.48
CA ILE A 17 -5.51 -19.39 3.37
C ILE A 17 -4.88 -20.78 3.46
N CYS A 18 -4.40 -21.17 4.64
CA CYS A 18 -3.84 -22.51 4.87
C CYS A 18 -4.88 -23.61 4.62
N LEU A 19 -6.11 -23.44 5.11
CA LEU A 19 -7.20 -24.40 4.93
C LEU A 19 -7.58 -24.53 3.45
N SER A 20 -7.65 -23.41 2.72
CA SER A 20 -7.87 -23.40 1.28
C SER A 20 -6.76 -24.12 0.52
N GLY A 21 -5.49 -23.88 0.89
CA GLY A 21 -4.34 -24.57 0.29
C GLY A 21 -4.35 -26.07 0.56
N LEU A 22 -4.70 -26.47 1.78
CA LEU A 22 -4.76 -27.87 2.22
C LEU A 22 -5.87 -28.62 1.47
N LEU A 23 -7.05 -28.01 1.32
CA LEU A 23 -8.14 -28.55 0.49
C LEU A 23 -7.72 -28.70 -0.98
N GLY A 24 -7.02 -27.69 -1.52
CA GLY A 24 -6.51 -27.75 -2.89
C GLY A 24 -5.52 -28.91 -3.12
N ILE A 25 -4.60 -29.11 -2.17
CA ILE A 25 -3.65 -30.24 -2.18
C ILE A 25 -4.39 -31.57 -2.07
N LEU A 26 -5.41 -31.66 -1.21
CA LEU A 26 -6.17 -32.89 -0.98
C LEU A 26 -6.94 -33.32 -2.24
N VAL A 27 -7.57 -32.38 -2.95
CA VAL A 27 -8.23 -32.62 -4.25
C VAL A 27 -7.24 -33.10 -5.30
N LEU A 28 -6.06 -32.48 -5.39
CA LEU A 28 -5.01 -32.91 -6.32
C LEU A 28 -4.51 -34.34 -6.04
N LEU A 29 -4.49 -34.76 -4.77
CA LEU A 29 -4.05 -36.09 -4.36
C LEU A 29 -5.14 -37.17 -4.52
N THR A 30 -6.42 -36.83 -4.39
CA THR A 30 -7.53 -37.79 -4.50
C THR A 30 -7.92 -38.14 -5.95
N GLY A 31 -7.40 -37.40 -6.94
CA GLY A 31 -7.23 -37.91 -8.31
C GLY A 31 -8.50 -38.21 -9.10
N GLY A 32 -9.61 -37.48 -8.89
CA GLY A 32 -10.78 -37.53 -9.76
C GLY A 32 -10.69 -36.44 -10.82
N ARG A 33 -10.41 -36.77 -12.09
CA ARG A 33 -10.46 -35.79 -13.20
C ARG A 33 -11.90 -35.42 -13.59
N SER A 34 -12.77 -35.13 -12.61
CA SER A 34 -14.11 -34.63 -12.85
C SER A 34 -14.10 -33.11 -13.00
N TRP A 35 -14.90 -32.57 -13.93
CA TRP A 35 -15.08 -31.13 -14.11
C TRP A 35 -15.54 -30.41 -12.83
N PHE A 36 -16.16 -31.15 -11.92
CA PHE A 36 -16.60 -30.66 -10.62
C PHE A 36 -15.44 -30.30 -9.69
N GLU A 37 -14.40 -31.14 -9.62
CA GLU A 37 -13.21 -30.87 -8.80
C GLU A 37 -12.46 -29.62 -9.26
N VAL A 38 -12.34 -29.42 -10.58
CA VAL A 38 -11.73 -28.21 -11.15
C VAL A 38 -12.52 -26.95 -10.77
N ARG A 39 -13.86 -26.99 -10.80
CA ARG A 39 -14.70 -25.85 -10.39
C ARG A 39 -14.51 -25.49 -8.92
N ILE A 40 -14.37 -26.48 -8.03
CA ILE A 40 -14.11 -26.23 -6.61
C ILE A 40 -12.72 -25.58 -6.43
N LEU A 41 -11.70 -26.07 -7.13
CA LEU A 41 -10.37 -25.46 -7.09
C LEU A 41 -10.37 -24.02 -7.63
N LEU A 42 -11.07 -23.76 -8.73
CA LEU A 42 -11.17 -22.40 -9.30
C LEU A 42 -11.94 -21.44 -8.39
N THR A 43 -13.03 -21.88 -7.76
CA THR A 43 -13.78 -21.01 -6.83
C THR A 43 -12.96 -20.67 -5.59
N THR A 44 -12.26 -21.64 -4.99
CA THR A 44 -11.39 -21.40 -3.83
C THR A 44 -10.23 -20.47 -4.19
N ALA A 45 -9.58 -20.66 -5.34
CA ALA A 45 -8.55 -19.76 -5.84
C ALA A 45 -9.08 -18.34 -6.09
N ALA A 46 -10.25 -18.20 -6.72
CA ALA A 46 -10.88 -16.91 -6.99
C ALA A 46 -11.23 -16.15 -5.71
N ILE A 47 -11.80 -16.83 -4.71
CA ILE A 47 -12.12 -16.25 -3.40
C ILE A 47 -10.82 -15.82 -2.68
N GLY A 48 -9.78 -16.65 -2.73
CA GLY A 48 -8.47 -16.33 -2.17
C GLY A 48 -7.84 -15.08 -2.79
N ALA A 49 -7.82 -15.01 -4.12
CA ALA A 49 -7.30 -13.85 -4.86
C ALA A 49 -8.12 -12.57 -4.56
N ALA A 50 -9.45 -12.67 -4.62
CA ALA A 50 -10.34 -11.54 -4.32
C ALA A 50 -10.22 -11.07 -2.86
N SER A 51 -9.93 -11.97 -1.92
CA SER A 51 -9.71 -11.60 -0.52
C SER A 51 -8.45 -10.77 -0.33
N ILE A 52 -7.35 -11.13 -1.02
CA ILE A 52 -6.09 -10.37 -0.98
C ILE A 52 -6.28 -8.98 -1.61
N VAL A 53 -6.88 -8.93 -2.80
CA VAL A 53 -7.16 -7.68 -3.52
C VAL A 53 -8.15 -6.81 -2.73
N GLY A 54 -9.21 -7.41 -2.20
CA GLY A 54 -10.22 -6.73 -1.38
C GLY A 54 -9.65 -6.16 -0.09
N LEU A 55 -8.75 -6.89 0.60
CA LEU A 55 -8.07 -6.40 1.79
C LEU A 55 -7.14 -5.23 1.46
N ALA A 56 -6.42 -5.30 0.34
CA ALA A 56 -5.60 -4.20 -0.15
C ALA A 56 -6.45 -2.95 -0.46
N ALA A 57 -7.59 -3.10 -1.14
CA ALA A 57 -8.51 -2.01 -1.43
C ALA A 57 -9.12 -1.42 -0.13
N ALA A 58 -9.45 -2.27 0.84
CA ALA A 58 -9.96 -1.85 2.14
C ALA A 58 -8.92 -1.02 2.93
N ALA A 59 -7.64 -1.42 2.90
CA ALA A 59 -6.57 -0.65 3.54
C ALA A 59 -6.42 0.76 2.93
N VAL A 60 -6.61 0.89 1.62
CA VAL A 60 -6.64 2.19 0.93
C VAL A 60 -7.83 3.04 1.37
N HIS A 61 -9.00 2.41 1.50
CA HIS A 61 -10.22 3.07 1.95
C HIS A 61 -10.09 3.61 3.39
N GLU A 62 -9.58 2.80 4.33
CA GLU A 62 -9.38 3.18 5.72
C GLU A 62 -8.41 4.36 5.90
N ALA A 63 -7.38 4.45 5.04
CA ALA A 63 -6.39 5.51 5.14
C ALA A 63 -6.94 6.92 4.82
N ARG A 64 -8.20 7.06 4.36
CA ARG A 64 -8.94 8.30 4.05
C ARG A 64 -8.25 9.33 3.15
N ARG A 65 -7.05 9.03 2.64
CA ARG A 65 -6.23 10.00 1.90
C ARG A 65 -6.69 10.15 0.45
N TRP A 66 -7.44 9.19 -0.08
CA TRP A 66 -7.99 9.11 -1.45
C TRP A 66 -9.33 8.33 -1.42
N THR A 67 -10.30 8.82 -0.62
CA THR A 67 -11.54 8.12 -0.25
C THR A 67 -12.36 7.52 -1.40
N PRO A 68 -12.56 8.17 -2.57
CA PRO A 68 -13.33 7.53 -3.63
C PRO A 68 -12.60 6.34 -4.24
N LEU A 69 -11.27 6.38 -4.34
CA LEU A 69 -10.49 5.36 -5.03
C LEU A 69 -10.54 4.00 -4.30
N GLY A 70 -10.45 4.02 -2.97
CA GLY A 70 -10.54 2.81 -2.15
C GLY A 70 -11.93 2.16 -2.19
N ALA A 71 -13.00 2.96 -2.15
CA ALA A 71 -14.37 2.45 -2.25
C ALA A 71 -14.66 1.87 -3.65
N VAL A 72 -14.21 2.56 -4.71
CA VAL A 72 -14.36 2.10 -6.09
C VAL A 72 -13.58 0.82 -6.33
N GLY A 73 -12.34 0.70 -5.83
CA GLY A 73 -11.54 -0.53 -5.93
C GLY A 73 -12.18 -1.71 -5.20
N MET A 74 -12.75 -1.48 -4.01
CA MET A 74 -13.46 -2.51 -3.25
C MET A 74 -14.72 -2.98 -3.99
N GLY A 75 -15.51 -2.05 -4.54
CA GLY A 75 -16.65 -2.36 -5.38
C GLY A 75 -16.28 -3.14 -6.64
N ALA A 76 -15.24 -2.69 -7.35
CA ALA A 76 -14.72 -3.37 -8.55
C ALA A 76 -14.27 -4.79 -8.26
N THR A 77 -13.62 -5.03 -7.11
CA THR A 77 -13.22 -6.37 -6.68
C THR A 77 -14.42 -7.27 -6.42
N GLY A 78 -15.47 -6.74 -5.77
CA GLY A 78 -16.72 -7.47 -5.55
C GLY A 78 -17.40 -7.86 -6.85
N VAL A 79 -17.48 -6.94 -7.82
CA VAL A 79 -18.05 -7.21 -9.16
C VAL A 79 -17.22 -8.25 -9.90
N ALA A 80 -15.90 -8.11 -9.92
CA ALA A 80 -15.00 -9.06 -10.59
C ALA A 80 -15.11 -10.48 -9.99
N LEU A 81 -15.21 -10.59 -8.65
CA LEU A 81 -15.42 -11.88 -7.97
C LEU A 81 -16.78 -12.48 -8.35
N ALA A 82 -17.86 -11.71 -8.29
CA ALA A 82 -19.20 -12.19 -8.64
C ALA A 82 -19.25 -12.70 -10.08
N MET A 83 -18.71 -11.93 -11.03
CA MET A 83 -18.61 -12.34 -12.43
C MET A 83 -17.78 -13.63 -12.59
N THR A 84 -16.66 -13.75 -11.88
CA THR A 84 -15.79 -14.95 -11.91
C THR A 84 -16.51 -16.18 -11.38
N LEU A 85 -17.25 -16.06 -10.27
CA LEU A 85 -18.04 -17.18 -9.74
C LEU A 85 -19.14 -17.62 -10.72
N ILE A 86 -19.78 -16.66 -11.39
CA ILE A 86 -20.76 -16.95 -12.42
C ILE A 86 -20.12 -17.69 -13.61
N VAL A 87 -18.95 -17.25 -14.11
CA VAL A 87 -18.21 -17.97 -15.18
C VAL A 87 -17.90 -19.41 -14.78
N ILE A 88 -17.44 -19.64 -13.53
CA ILE A 88 -17.03 -20.98 -13.08
C ILE A 88 -18.21 -21.97 -13.04
N TRP A 89 -19.39 -21.50 -12.65
CA TRP A 89 -20.56 -22.37 -12.46
C TRP A 89 -21.49 -22.44 -13.67
N VAL A 90 -21.55 -21.37 -14.46
CA VAL A 90 -22.44 -21.23 -15.62
C VAL A 90 -21.58 -21.17 -16.87
N ASP A 91 -21.19 -22.36 -17.34
CA ASP A 91 -20.30 -22.54 -18.49
C ASP A 91 -20.83 -21.83 -19.75
N SER A 92 -22.15 -21.82 -19.96
CA SER A 92 -22.78 -21.20 -21.12
C SER A 92 -22.58 -19.69 -21.24
N LEU A 93 -22.15 -19.01 -20.17
CA LEU A 93 -21.82 -17.58 -20.21
C LEU A 93 -20.42 -17.32 -20.75
N ILE A 94 -19.54 -18.32 -20.80
CA ILE A 94 -18.22 -18.18 -21.41
C ILE A 94 -18.31 -18.05 -22.94
N ASP A 95 -19.34 -18.62 -23.53
CA ASP A 95 -19.59 -18.54 -24.98
C ASP A 95 -20.19 -17.19 -25.39
N VAL A 96 -20.65 -16.39 -24.41
CA VAL A 96 -21.17 -15.04 -24.66
C VAL A 96 -20.01 -14.04 -24.68
N GLU A 97 -19.58 -13.68 -25.88
CA GLU A 97 -18.45 -12.77 -26.14
C GLU A 97 -18.51 -11.45 -25.33
N ALA A 98 -19.68 -10.82 -25.24
CA ALA A 98 -19.86 -9.60 -24.45
C ALA A 98 -19.59 -9.84 -22.95
N TYR A 99 -19.99 -11.00 -22.44
CA TYR A 99 -19.82 -11.36 -21.04
C TYR A 99 -18.35 -11.65 -20.72
N THR A 100 -17.64 -12.41 -21.56
CA THR A 100 -16.21 -12.69 -21.36
C THR A 100 -15.35 -11.44 -21.47
N LYS A 101 -15.63 -10.54 -22.41
CA LYS A 101 -14.94 -9.25 -22.53
C LYS A 101 -15.14 -8.38 -21.30
N THR A 102 -16.38 -8.24 -20.83
CA THR A 102 -16.70 -7.44 -19.63
C THR A 102 -16.11 -8.06 -18.36
N TRP A 103 -16.14 -9.39 -18.22
CA TRP A 103 -15.49 -10.12 -17.13
C TRP A 103 -13.98 -9.87 -17.07
N ALA A 104 -13.29 -10.02 -18.21
CA ALA A 104 -11.85 -9.81 -18.29
C ALA A 104 -11.47 -8.36 -17.99
N CYS A 105 -12.23 -7.38 -18.52
CA CYS A 105 -12.03 -5.96 -18.20
C CYS A 105 -12.27 -5.66 -16.72
N ALA A 106 -13.28 -6.28 -16.10
CA ALA A 106 -13.58 -6.10 -14.68
C ALA A 106 -12.43 -6.59 -13.78
N ILE A 107 -11.81 -7.74 -14.12
CA ILE A 107 -10.63 -8.24 -13.41
C ILE A 107 -9.46 -7.26 -13.52
N ILE A 108 -9.15 -6.81 -14.75
CA ILE A 108 -8.04 -5.88 -15.00
C ILE A 108 -8.26 -4.57 -14.25
N ALA A 109 -9.47 -4.02 -14.29
CA ALA A 109 -9.83 -2.80 -13.58
C ALA A 109 -9.71 -2.96 -12.06
N SER A 110 -10.20 -4.07 -11.51
CA SER A 110 -10.11 -4.39 -10.08
C SER A 110 -8.65 -4.43 -9.59
N ILE A 111 -7.79 -5.15 -10.31
CA ILE A 111 -6.37 -5.28 -9.98
C ILE A 111 -5.69 -3.91 -10.13
N GLY A 112 -5.88 -3.23 -11.26
CA GLY A 112 -5.27 -1.93 -11.55
C GLY A 112 -5.63 -0.87 -10.51
N LEU A 113 -6.92 -0.72 -10.17
CA LEU A 113 -7.39 0.23 -9.16
C LEU A 113 -6.78 -0.06 -7.78
N THR A 114 -6.74 -1.33 -7.40
CA THR A 114 -6.16 -1.74 -6.11
C THR A 114 -4.66 -1.49 -6.08
N HIS A 115 -3.95 -1.75 -7.19
CA HIS A 115 -2.51 -1.54 -7.31
C HIS A 115 -2.14 -0.06 -7.23
N VAL A 116 -2.87 0.79 -7.96
CA VAL A 116 -2.73 2.25 -7.89
C VAL A 116 -3.06 2.77 -6.49
N GLY A 117 -4.11 2.24 -5.85
CA GLY A 117 -4.47 2.60 -4.47
C GLY A 117 -3.37 2.25 -3.46
N LEU A 118 -2.78 1.05 -3.56
CA LEU A 118 -1.65 0.62 -2.73
C LEU A 118 -0.44 1.53 -2.89
N LEU A 119 -0.08 1.85 -4.13
CA LEU A 119 1.01 2.81 -4.42
C LEU A 119 0.67 4.20 -3.90
N ALA A 120 -0.62 4.57 -3.85
CA ALA A 120 -1.05 5.85 -3.34
C ALA A 120 -0.89 6.03 -1.82
N LEU A 121 -0.87 4.92 -1.07
CA LEU A 121 -0.59 4.91 0.37
C LEU A 121 0.88 5.21 0.67
N ALA A 122 1.79 4.89 -0.25
CA ALA A 122 3.22 5.07 -0.04
C ALA A 122 3.56 6.55 0.13
N ARG A 123 4.06 6.91 1.31
CA ARG A 123 4.59 8.25 1.63
C ARG A 123 6.00 8.38 1.08
N LEU A 124 6.14 8.95 -0.12
CA LEU A 124 7.45 9.25 -0.69
C LEU A 124 7.77 10.73 -0.47
N ARG A 125 9.07 11.02 -0.32
CA ARG A 125 9.57 12.40 -0.32
C ARG A 125 9.37 12.99 -1.72
N ARG A 126 9.16 14.31 -1.82
CA ARG A 126 8.85 15.03 -3.09
C ARG A 126 9.80 14.70 -4.26
N GLN A 127 11.08 14.46 -3.98
CA GLN A 127 12.08 14.02 -4.97
C GLN A 127 11.79 12.65 -5.60
N PHE A 128 11.11 11.75 -4.89
CA PHE A 128 10.76 10.40 -5.34
C PHE A 128 9.27 10.28 -5.75
N GLU A 129 8.48 11.35 -5.60
CA GLU A 129 7.09 11.33 -6.07
C GLU A 129 6.98 11.17 -7.58
N PHE A 130 7.97 11.66 -8.35
CA PHE A 130 8.03 11.42 -9.79
C PHE A 130 8.07 9.92 -10.11
N ALA A 131 8.87 9.14 -9.38
CA ALA A 131 8.94 7.68 -9.56
C ALA A 131 7.57 7.04 -9.33
N ARG A 132 6.83 7.43 -8.28
CA ARG A 132 5.46 6.96 -8.05
C ARG A 132 4.50 7.37 -9.18
N GLY A 133 4.64 8.59 -9.72
CA GLY A 133 3.84 9.05 -10.86
C GLY A 133 4.07 8.20 -12.11
N VAL A 134 5.33 7.89 -12.41
CA VAL A 134 5.73 7.05 -13.54
C VAL A 134 5.17 5.62 -13.40
N THR A 135 5.22 5.03 -12.20
CA THR A 135 4.71 3.68 -11.99
C THR A 135 3.19 3.60 -12.06
N ILE A 136 2.49 4.59 -11.49
CA ILE A 136 1.03 4.68 -11.64
C ILE A 136 0.65 4.82 -13.11
N LEU A 137 1.37 5.65 -13.87
CA LEU A 137 1.14 5.80 -15.31
C LEU A 137 1.36 4.48 -16.04
N ALA A 138 2.45 3.77 -15.75
CA ALA A 138 2.76 2.47 -16.35
C ALA A 138 1.67 1.42 -16.08
N ILE A 139 1.13 1.37 -14.85
CA ILE A 139 0.03 0.47 -14.49
C ILE A 139 -1.22 0.79 -15.30
N VAL A 140 -1.62 2.07 -15.34
CA VAL A 140 -2.83 2.50 -16.02
C VAL A 140 -2.71 2.25 -17.53
N THR A 141 -1.56 2.58 -18.13
CA THR A 141 -1.33 2.34 -19.55
C THR A 141 -1.30 0.86 -19.87
N LEU A 142 -0.73 0.01 -19.01
CA LEU A 142 -0.68 -1.44 -19.21
C LEU A 142 -2.08 -2.04 -19.13
N ALA A 143 -2.86 -1.65 -18.13
CA ALA A 143 -4.25 -2.07 -17.96
C ALA A 143 -5.10 -1.69 -19.19
N LEU A 144 -4.94 -0.47 -19.70
CA LEU A 144 -5.63 -0.02 -20.92
C LEU A 144 -5.18 -0.77 -22.17
N GLN A 145 -3.89 -1.06 -22.32
CA GLN A 145 -3.36 -1.84 -23.46
C GLN A 145 -3.95 -3.25 -23.47
N ILE A 146 -3.98 -3.93 -22.32
CA ILE A 146 -4.53 -5.28 -22.21
C ILE A 146 -6.05 -5.25 -22.44
N ALA A 147 -6.77 -4.31 -21.83
CA ALA A 147 -8.22 -4.18 -22.04
C ALA A 147 -8.56 -3.87 -23.51
N PHE A 148 -7.76 -3.03 -24.17
CA PHE A 148 -7.93 -2.72 -25.59
C PHE A 148 -7.77 -3.96 -26.46
N LEU A 149 -6.70 -4.75 -26.28
CA LEU A 149 -6.49 -5.99 -27.03
C LEU A 149 -7.64 -6.98 -26.86
N ILE A 150 -8.20 -7.09 -25.64
CA ILE A 150 -9.31 -7.99 -25.36
C ILE A 150 -10.60 -7.52 -26.05
N VAL A 151 -10.87 -6.21 -26.04
CA VAL A 151 -12.11 -5.67 -26.63
C VAL A 151 -12.07 -5.69 -28.15
N THR A 152 -10.94 -5.30 -28.75
CA THR A 152 -10.80 -5.19 -30.20
C THR A 152 -10.40 -6.50 -30.88
N GLU A 153 -10.13 -7.56 -30.11
CA GLU A 153 -9.66 -8.88 -30.59
C GLU A 153 -8.54 -8.76 -31.62
N THR A 154 -7.73 -7.72 -31.49
CA THR A 154 -6.72 -7.39 -32.48
C THR A 154 -5.48 -8.20 -32.17
N ASP A 155 -4.94 -8.89 -33.17
CA ASP A 155 -3.66 -9.54 -33.01
C ASP A 155 -2.60 -8.51 -32.59
N ALA A 156 -1.93 -8.81 -31.48
CA ALA A 156 -0.85 -7.99 -30.97
C ALA A 156 0.33 -8.09 -31.94
N GLY A 157 0.35 -7.23 -32.97
CA GLY A 157 1.48 -7.13 -33.88
C GLY A 157 2.78 -6.87 -33.11
N ASP A 158 3.92 -7.20 -33.71
CA ASP A 158 5.25 -7.15 -33.06
C ASP A 158 5.51 -5.85 -32.27
N PHE A 159 5.06 -4.71 -32.79
CA PHE A 159 5.18 -3.42 -32.11
C PHE A 159 4.36 -3.36 -30.81
N TRP A 160 3.09 -3.78 -30.83
CA TRP A 160 2.21 -3.78 -29.67
C TRP A 160 2.70 -4.75 -28.59
N ALA A 161 3.12 -5.96 -28.99
CA ALA A 161 3.68 -6.94 -28.06
C ALA A 161 4.94 -6.40 -27.35
N ARG A 162 5.84 -5.74 -28.10
CA ARG A 162 7.03 -5.09 -27.52
C ARG A 162 6.65 -3.95 -26.57
N LEU A 163 5.68 -3.12 -26.95
CA LEU A 163 5.24 -2.00 -26.12
C LEU A 163 4.64 -2.48 -24.79
N ILE A 164 3.80 -3.51 -24.83
CA ILE A 164 3.25 -4.16 -23.62
C ILE A 164 4.37 -4.75 -22.77
N GLY A 165 5.34 -5.44 -23.39
CA GLY A 165 6.49 -6.00 -22.69
C GLY A 165 7.33 -4.94 -21.96
N VAL A 166 7.65 -3.83 -22.62
CA VAL A 166 8.39 -2.71 -22.00
C VAL A 166 7.60 -2.13 -20.84
N ASN A 167 6.30 -1.89 -21.02
CA ASN A 167 5.46 -1.28 -20.00
C ASN A 167 5.26 -2.23 -18.79
N ALA A 168 5.15 -3.53 -19.02
CA ALA A 168 5.12 -4.56 -17.98
C ALA A 168 6.43 -4.60 -17.17
N ILE A 169 7.59 -4.46 -17.82
CA ILE A 169 8.88 -4.39 -17.11
C ILE A 169 8.94 -3.13 -16.24
N ILE A 170 8.54 -1.98 -16.77
CA ILE A 170 8.53 -0.72 -16.00
C ILE A 170 7.59 -0.83 -14.81
N ASP A 171 6.41 -1.43 -14.97
CA ASP A 171 5.47 -1.70 -13.88
C ASP A 171 6.09 -2.59 -12.80
N VAL A 172 6.67 -3.74 -13.17
CA VAL A 172 7.30 -4.66 -12.21
C VAL A 172 8.48 -4.01 -11.48
N CYS A 173 9.38 -3.32 -12.20
CA CYS A 173 10.48 -2.60 -11.57
C CYS A 173 9.97 -1.50 -10.63
N GLY A 174 8.94 -0.79 -11.06
CA GLY A 174 8.29 0.27 -10.31
C GLY A 174 7.65 -0.17 -9.00
N THR A 175 6.90 -1.26 -9.06
CA THR A 175 6.17 -1.83 -7.93
C THR A 175 7.11 -2.40 -6.87
N ILE A 176 8.30 -2.85 -7.26
CA ILE A 176 9.37 -3.24 -6.33
C ILE A 176 10.12 -2.00 -5.79
N ALA A 177 10.39 -1.00 -6.64
CA ALA A 177 11.17 0.18 -6.25
C ALA A 177 10.42 1.09 -5.25
N VAL A 178 9.10 1.28 -5.41
CA VAL A 178 8.33 2.20 -4.56
C VAL A 178 8.32 1.81 -3.07
N PRO A 179 8.08 0.54 -2.67
CA PRO A 179 8.20 0.11 -1.28
C PRO A 179 9.60 0.31 -0.69
N ILE A 180 10.64 0.12 -1.51
CA ILE A 180 12.03 0.33 -1.09
C ILE A 180 12.28 1.82 -0.84
N LEU A 181 11.89 2.68 -1.78
CA LEU A 181 11.99 4.13 -1.65
C LEU A 181 11.19 4.67 -0.45
N HIS A 182 9.99 4.11 -0.21
CA HIS A 182 9.20 4.39 0.97
C HIS A 182 9.99 4.11 2.26
N ARG A 183 10.60 2.91 2.35
CA ARG A 183 11.39 2.51 3.52
C ARG A 183 12.64 3.39 3.72
N ILE A 184 13.36 3.71 2.64
CA ILE A 184 14.53 4.60 2.70
C ILE A 184 14.12 6.00 3.20
N SER A 185 13.00 6.54 2.68
CA SER A 185 12.53 7.85 3.11
C SER A 185 12.14 7.92 4.59
N ASP A 186 11.62 6.81 5.15
CA ASP A 186 11.30 6.70 6.57
C ASP A 186 12.57 6.57 7.43
N ILE A 187 13.59 5.84 6.95
CA ILE A 187 14.89 5.71 7.63
C ILE A 187 15.60 7.06 7.70
N SER A 188 15.70 7.80 6.59
CA SER A 188 16.36 9.12 6.58
C SER A 188 15.64 10.12 7.48
N LYS A 189 14.31 10.06 7.58
CA LYS A 189 13.55 10.88 8.53
C LYS A 189 13.94 10.55 9.97
N ARG A 190 14.13 9.27 10.27
CA ARG A 190 14.51 8.81 11.61
C ARG A 190 15.97 9.13 11.97
N GLU A 191 16.87 9.08 10.99
CA GLU A 191 18.29 9.37 11.19
C GLU A 191 18.55 10.86 11.38
N ALA A 192 17.83 11.73 10.65
CA ALA A 192 17.86 13.18 10.87
C ALA A 192 17.46 13.57 12.32
N ILE A 193 16.61 12.77 12.97
CA ILE A 193 16.22 12.97 14.38
C ILE A 193 17.32 12.53 15.37
N VAL A 194 18.26 11.66 14.95
CA VAL A 194 19.27 11.04 15.83
C VAL A 194 20.62 11.77 15.79
N THR A 195 20.91 12.55 14.75
CA THR A 195 22.25 13.16 14.56
C THR A 195 22.56 14.37 15.43
N THR A 196 21.58 14.94 16.14
CA THR A 196 21.89 15.94 17.16
C THR A 196 22.02 15.19 18.48
N ALA A 197 23.25 15.03 18.98
CA ALA A 197 23.53 14.60 20.35
C ALA A 197 23.04 15.66 21.35
N LEU A 198 21.73 15.93 21.31
CA LEU A 198 21.05 16.89 22.14
C LEU A 198 20.80 16.18 23.46
N ALA A 199 21.40 16.69 24.52
CA ALA A 199 21.19 16.20 25.87
C ALA A 199 20.31 17.20 26.60
N VAL A 200 19.10 16.78 26.97
CA VAL A 200 18.13 17.65 27.64
C VAL A 200 18.32 17.52 29.14
N GLN A 201 18.39 18.66 29.84
CA GLN A 201 18.33 18.67 31.30
C GLN A 201 16.88 18.51 31.73
N LEU A 202 16.61 17.45 32.50
CA LEU A 202 15.28 17.18 33.02
C LEU A 202 15.35 16.67 34.45
N THR A 203 14.34 17.02 35.22
CA THR A 203 14.15 16.53 36.59
C THR A 203 13.32 15.26 36.55
N CYS A 204 13.82 14.17 37.11
CA CYS A 204 13.07 12.91 37.13
C CYS A 204 11.76 13.07 37.92
N PRO A 205 10.58 12.80 37.34
CA PRO A 205 9.29 12.99 38.02
C PRO A 205 9.09 12.03 39.19
N ARG A 206 9.86 10.93 39.24
CA ARG A 206 9.74 9.91 40.29
C ARG A 206 10.63 10.16 41.50
N CYS A 207 11.87 10.60 41.29
CA CYS A 207 12.85 10.77 42.37
C CYS A 207 13.35 12.21 42.55
N GLY A 208 12.89 13.16 41.72
CA GLY A 208 13.28 14.57 41.82
C GLY A 208 14.73 14.87 41.44
N ARG A 209 15.52 13.87 41.01
CA ARG A 209 16.94 14.08 40.69
C ARG A 209 17.09 14.81 39.34
N PRO A 210 17.81 15.94 39.29
CA PRO A 210 18.17 16.57 38.03
C PRO A 210 19.22 15.71 37.32
N GLN A 211 19.03 15.48 36.03
CA GLN A 211 19.93 14.68 35.21
C GLN A 211 19.92 15.17 33.76
N GLN A 212 21.07 15.02 33.10
CA GLN A 212 21.20 15.28 31.68
C GLN A 212 21.02 13.95 30.95
N VAL A 213 20.03 13.91 30.05
CA VAL A 213 19.60 12.67 29.40
C VAL A 213 19.63 12.86 27.89
N ALA A 214 20.22 11.90 27.18
CA ALA A 214 20.24 11.92 25.72
C ALA A 214 18.81 11.75 25.15
N VAL A 215 18.53 12.44 24.05
CA VAL A 215 17.29 12.27 23.29
C VAL A 215 17.15 10.82 22.80
N GLY A 216 15.93 10.29 22.84
CA GLY A 216 15.64 8.88 22.59
C GLY A 216 15.29 8.12 23.86
N GLY A 217 15.76 6.86 23.97
CA GLY A 217 15.47 5.99 25.10
C GLY A 217 16.57 6.07 26.17
N ALA A 218 16.20 6.47 27.38
CA ALA A 218 17.13 6.57 28.49
C ALA A 218 16.52 6.09 29.81
N ARG A 219 17.37 5.97 30.83
CA ARG A 219 16.94 5.56 32.18
C ARG A 219 17.45 6.57 33.20
N CYS A 220 16.63 6.80 34.23
CA CYS A 220 17.06 7.63 35.34
C CYS A 220 18.20 6.95 36.11
N GLY A 221 19.32 7.65 36.31
CA GLY A 221 20.46 7.13 37.08
C GLY A 221 20.19 6.92 38.58
N GLY A 222 19.10 7.49 39.12
CA GLY A 222 18.70 7.32 40.52
C GLY A 222 17.71 6.18 40.75
N CYS A 223 16.58 6.17 40.04
CA CYS A 223 15.47 5.25 40.30
C CYS A 223 15.18 4.25 39.17
N GLY A 224 15.99 4.27 38.09
CA GLY A 224 15.84 3.36 36.95
C GLY A 224 14.61 3.60 36.08
N LEU A 225 13.85 4.68 36.29
CA LEU A 225 12.68 5.01 35.47
C LEU A 225 13.08 5.12 33.99
N GLY A 226 12.39 4.38 33.11
CA GLY A 226 12.55 4.51 31.67
C GLY A 226 11.93 5.81 31.17
N ILE A 227 12.71 6.62 30.48
CA ILE A 227 12.32 7.93 29.95
C ILE A 227 12.53 7.87 28.43
N LYS A 228 11.48 8.18 27.68
CA LYS A 228 11.56 8.29 26.21
C LYS A 228 11.33 9.74 25.82
N ILE A 229 12.35 10.37 25.25
CA ILE A 229 12.33 11.76 24.84
C ILE A 229 12.28 11.77 23.31
N GLU A 230 11.18 12.24 22.74
CA GLU A 230 11.02 12.46 21.30
C GLU A 230 10.90 13.96 21.06
N ILE A 231 11.75 14.50 20.20
CA ILE A 231 11.69 15.90 19.77
C ILE A 231 11.06 15.90 18.38
N GLU A 232 9.89 16.53 18.27
CA GLU A 232 9.23 16.75 16.99
C GLU A 232 9.56 18.17 16.52
N GLU A 233 10.42 18.28 15.52
CA GLU A 233 10.71 19.56 14.89
C GLU A 233 9.56 19.95 13.94
N GLU A 234 9.23 21.23 13.93
CA GLU A 234 8.27 21.78 12.99
C GLU A 234 8.85 21.77 11.57
N HIS A 235 8.12 21.13 10.65
CA HIS A 235 8.49 21.02 9.25
C HIS A 235 7.47 21.76 8.39
N CYS A 236 7.92 22.30 7.26
CA CYS A 236 7.04 22.94 6.29
C CYS A 236 5.95 21.94 5.85
N PRO A 237 4.65 22.27 5.97
CA PRO A 237 3.56 21.35 5.62
C PRO A 237 3.52 21.03 4.11
N SER A 238 4.09 21.89 3.27
CA SER A 238 4.08 21.73 1.82
C SER A 238 5.29 20.97 1.23
N CYS A 239 6.47 21.04 1.86
CA CYS A 239 7.68 20.41 1.31
C CYS A 239 8.47 19.55 2.31
N GLY A 240 8.15 19.62 3.61
CA GLY A 240 8.88 18.89 4.64
C GLY A 240 10.29 19.45 4.91
N TYR A 241 10.57 20.71 4.58
CA TYR A 241 11.80 21.39 4.97
C TYR A 241 11.78 21.68 6.49
N PRO A 242 12.87 21.42 7.24
CA PRO A 242 12.93 21.72 8.67
C PRO A 242 12.84 23.24 8.87
N LEU A 243 11.90 23.67 9.71
CA LEU A 243 11.70 25.10 10.01
C LEU A 243 12.55 25.58 11.19
N TYR A 244 13.37 24.68 11.75
CA TYR A 244 14.24 24.98 12.87
C TYR A 244 15.19 26.15 12.54
N GLN A 245 15.15 27.20 13.36
CA GLN A 245 15.92 28.45 13.21
C GLN A 245 15.64 29.25 11.91
N LEU A 246 14.53 28.97 11.21
CA LEU A 246 14.18 29.75 10.02
C LEU A 246 13.67 31.14 10.41
N THR A 247 14.36 32.19 9.98
CA THR A 247 13.98 33.60 10.22
C THR A 247 13.06 34.16 9.12
N SER A 248 12.86 33.44 8.01
CA SER A 248 12.02 33.89 6.90
C SER A 248 10.55 33.48 7.04
N ALA A 249 9.63 34.35 6.64
CA ALA A 249 8.19 34.09 6.62
C ALA A 249 7.74 33.13 5.49
N ALA A 250 8.67 32.74 4.62
CA ALA A 250 8.45 31.82 3.52
C ALA A 250 9.51 30.72 3.53
N CYS A 251 9.12 29.52 3.12
CA CYS A 251 10.03 28.40 3.03
C CYS A 251 11.04 28.63 1.88
N PRO A 252 12.35 28.48 2.10
CA PRO A 252 13.37 28.69 1.06
C PRO A 252 13.28 27.67 -0.08
N GLU A 253 12.76 26.48 0.19
CA GLU A 253 12.63 25.42 -0.82
C GLU A 253 11.37 25.55 -1.68
N CYS A 254 10.24 25.97 -1.09
CA CYS A 254 8.95 25.88 -1.77
C CYS A 254 8.15 27.19 -1.83
N GLY A 255 8.65 28.26 -1.20
CA GLY A 255 7.98 29.56 -1.15
C GLY A 255 6.66 29.57 -0.36
N ALA A 256 6.27 28.45 0.26
CA ALA A 256 5.04 28.40 1.04
C ALA A 256 5.12 29.34 2.25
N PRO A 257 4.05 30.10 2.56
CA PRO A 257 4.00 30.95 3.74
C PRO A 257 4.05 30.08 4.99
N ILE A 258 4.96 30.40 5.90
CA ILE A 258 5.10 29.74 7.18
C ILE A 258 4.47 30.65 8.23
N ALA A 259 3.52 30.11 9.01
CA ALA A 259 2.98 30.84 10.14
C ALA A 259 4.13 31.13 11.12
N PRO A 260 4.33 32.38 11.57
CA PRO A 260 5.40 32.70 12.49
C PRO A 260 5.27 31.86 13.76
N PRO A 261 6.39 31.43 14.37
CA PRO A 261 6.36 30.61 15.58
C PRO A 261 5.54 31.34 16.65
N ARG A 262 4.59 30.64 17.27
CA ARG A 262 3.83 31.19 18.40
C ARG A 262 4.84 31.61 19.48
N PRO A 263 4.73 32.83 20.05
CA PRO A 263 5.61 33.22 21.13
C PRO A 263 5.50 32.20 22.27
N ALA A 264 6.64 31.72 22.72
CA ALA A 264 6.73 30.77 23.83
C ALA A 264 6.31 31.48 25.13
N GLY A 265 5.04 31.33 25.50
CA GLY A 265 4.51 31.73 26.81
C GLY A 265 3.57 32.93 26.80
N THR A 266 2.27 32.63 26.79
CA THR A 266 1.24 33.33 27.57
C THR A 266 0.37 32.28 28.24
#